data_AF-A0A6B9G470-F1
#
_entry.id   AF-A0A6B9G470-F1
#
_cell.length_a   1.000
_cell.length_b   1.000
_cell.length_c   1.000
_cell.angle_alpha   90.00
_cell.angle_beta   90.00
_cell.angle_gamma   90.00
#
_symmetry.space_group_name_H-M   'P 1'
#
loop_
_entity.id
_entity.type
_entity.pdbx_description
1 polymer ?
#
loop_
_entity_poly.entity_id
_entity_poly.type
_entity_poly.pdbx_seq_one_letter_code
_entity_poly.pdbx_strand_id
1 'polypeptide(L)'
;MMSDAFIHDLIDWIDNNIEARLDLDTVAGRAGYSKWHLQRMFKEHTGYPLGEYIRAEKLKRSADRLTTTNEPILNVAISLGFDSQQSFNRSFKRQYGVAPGAWRRHAGHQPGLMQ
;
A
#
# COMPACT_ATOMS: atom_id res chain seq x y z
N MET A 1 -18.02 -16.84 -10.47
CA MET A 1 -17.38 -18.10 -10.01
C MET A 1 -16.90 -17.91 -8.58
N MET A 2 -16.82 -18.95 -7.76
CA MET A 2 -16.44 -18.84 -6.33
C MET A 2 -15.07 -18.16 -6.10
N SER A 3 -14.15 -18.25 -7.06
CA SER A 3 -12.84 -17.59 -7.01
C SER A 3 -12.91 -16.07 -7.08
N ASP A 4 -13.89 -15.53 -7.82
CA ASP A 4 -14.07 -14.08 -7.98
C ASP A 4 -14.53 -13.43 -6.67
N ALA A 5 -15.56 -13.99 -6.03
CA ALA A 5 -16.03 -13.52 -4.72
C ALA A 5 -14.94 -13.62 -3.65
N PHE A 6 -14.12 -14.68 -3.68
CA PHE A 6 -12.98 -14.82 -2.79
C PHE A 6 -11.90 -13.74 -3.00
N ILE A 7 -11.55 -13.42 -4.25
CA ILE A 7 -10.55 -12.38 -4.53
C ILE A 7 -11.07 -10.99 -4.12
N HIS A 8 -12.36 -10.71 -4.31
CA HIS A 8 -12.97 -9.46 -3.82
C HIS A 8 -12.91 -9.37 -2.29
N ASP A 9 -13.32 -10.41 -1.55
CA ASP A 9 -13.22 -10.44 -0.08
C ASP A 9 -11.76 -10.27 0.40
N LEU A 10 -10.81 -10.86 -0.31
CA LEU A 10 -9.39 -10.73 0.00
C LEU A 10 -8.90 -9.30 -0.22
N ILE A 11 -9.31 -8.64 -1.31
CA ILE A 11 -8.99 -7.23 -1.58
C ILE A 11 -9.54 -6.33 -0.48
N ASP A 12 -10.83 -6.48 -0.16
CA ASP A 12 -11.48 -5.71 0.91
C ASP A 12 -10.76 -5.92 2.25
N TRP A 13 -10.36 -7.15 2.55
CA TRP A 13 -9.60 -7.44 3.76
C TRP A 13 -8.21 -6.81 3.74
N ILE A 14 -7.48 -6.86 2.62
CA ILE A 14 -6.16 -6.21 2.48
C ILE A 14 -6.28 -4.70 2.73
N ASP A 15 -7.24 -4.05 2.10
CA ASP A 15 -7.42 -2.60 2.17
C ASP A 15 -7.74 -2.13 3.60
N ASN A 16 -8.54 -2.92 4.33
CA ASN A 16 -8.87 -2.68 5.73
C ASN A 16 -7.73 -2.99 6.71
N ASN A 17 -6.72 -3.78 6.31
CA ASN A 17 -5.62 -4.21 7.19
C ASN A 17 -4.25 -3.66 6.78
N ILE A 18 -4.20 -2.74 5.81
CA ILE A 18 -2.96 -2.27 5.18
C ILE A 18 -1.96 -1.61 6.16
N GLU A 19 -2.46 -1.04 7.25
CA GLU A 19 -1.67 -0.34 8.27
C GLU A 19 -1.06 -1.27 9.34
N ALA A 20 -1.45 -2.55 9.39
CA ALA A 20 -0.98 -3.50 10.40
C ALA A 20 0.36 -4.19 10.01
N ARG A 21 1.27 -3.49 9.34
CA ARG A 21 2.49 -4.05 8.71
C ARG A 21 2.20 -5.27 7.82
N LEU A 22 1.16 -5.18 7.00
CA LEU A 22 0.70 -6.29 6.16
C LEU A 22 1.80 -6.76 5.18
N ASP A 23 2.15 -8.04 5.23
CA ASP A 23 3.12 -8.68 4.34
C ASP A 23 2.54 -9.94 3.71
N LEU A 24 3.22 -10.50 2.70
CA LEU A 24 2.70 -11.63 1.93
C LEU A 24 2.45 -12.87 2.78
N ASP A 25 3.24 -13.11 3.83
CA ASP A 25 3.04 -14.25 4.73
C ASP A 25 1.75 -14.08 5.53
N THR A 26 1.46 -12.87 6.03
CA THR A 26 0.19 -12.57 6.71
C THR A 26 -1.01 -12.77 5.79
N VAL A 27 -0.95 -12.27 4.55
CA VAL A 27 -2.06 -12.44 3.59
C VAL A 27 -2.27 -13.90 3.21
N ALA A 28 -1.19 -14.65 2.97
CA ALA A 28 -1.25 -16.08 2.67
C ALA A 28 -1.84 -16.90 3.82
N GLY A 29 -1.41 -16.62 5.06
CA GLY A 29 -1.94 -17.25 6.26
C GLY A 29 -3.45 -17.00 6.43
N ARG A 30 -3.91 -15.77 6.21
CA ARG A 30 -5.34 -15.40 6.24
C ARG A 30 -6.15 -16.11 5.15
N ALA A 31 -5.57 -16.27 3.97
CA ALA A 31 -6.21 -16.86 2.80
C ALA A 31 -6.28 -18.39 2.86
N GLY A 32 -5.48 -19.04 3.71
CA GLY A 32 -5.39 -20.51 3.79
C GLY A 32 -4.64 -21.14 2.61
N TYR A 33 -3.88 -20.35 1.84
CA TYR A 33 -3.15 -20.81 0.67
C TYR A 33 -1.65 -20.58 0.83
N SER A 34 -0.84 -21.36 0.11
CA SER A 34 0.57 -21.04 -0.04
C SER A 34 0.75 -19.70 -0.78
N LYS A 35 1.84 -18.98 -0.49
CA LYS A 35 2.18 -17.71 -1.15
C LYS A 35 2.15 -17.82 -2.67
N TRP A 36 2.73 -18.89 -3.21
CA TRP A 36 2.77 -19.13 -4.65
C TRP A 36 1.37 -19.25 -5.26
N HIS A 37 0.50 -20.06 -4.65
CA HIS A 37 -0.85 -20.28 -5.15
C HIS A 37 -1.68 -19.01 -5.06
N LEU A 38 -1.61 -18.30 -3.93
CA LEU A 38 -2.32 -17.04 -3.73
C LEU A 38 -1.88 -15.96 -4.73
N GLN A 39 -0.58 -15.76 -4.89
CA GLN A 39 -0.05 -14.77 -5.83
C GLN A 39 -0.45 -15.09 -7.28
N ARG A 40 -0.48 -16.37 -7.65
CA ARG A 40 -0.93 -16.81 -8.97
C ARG A 40 -2.41 -16.52 -9.18
N MET A 41 -3.28 -16.98 -8.28
CA MET A 41 -4.73 -16.75 -8.38
C MET A 41 -5.07 -15.26 -8.41
N PHE A 42 -4.43 -14.47 -7.55
CA PHE A 42 -4.64 -13.03 -7.47
C PHE A 42 -4.25 -12.35 -8.78
N LYS A 43 -3.10 -12.70 -9.37
CA LYS A 43 -2.66 -12.15 -10.65
C LYS A 43 -3.57 -12.57 -11.80
N GLU A 44 -4.03 -13.82 -11.81
CA GLU A 44 -4.95 -14.32 -12.83
C GLU A 44 -6.29 -13.56 -12.81
N HIS A 45 -6.78 -13.14 -11.64
CA HIS A 45 -8.03 -12.37 -11.51
C HIS A 45 -7.85 -10.85 -11.68
N THR A 46 -6.80 -10.27 -11.12
CA THR A 46 -6.63 -8.80 -11.08
C THR A 46 -5.72 -8.25 -12.18
N GLY A 47 -4.90 -9.11 -12.80
CA GLY A 47 -3.82 -8.72 -13.71
C GLY A 47 -2.54 -8.24 -13.01
N TYR A 48 -2.57 -8.04 -11.69
CA TYR A 48 -1.44 -7.48 -10.92
C TYR A 48 -0.83 -8.49 -9.96
N PRO A 49 0.50 -8.48 -9.73
CA PRO A 49 1.09 -9.24 -8.64
C PRO A 49 0.58 -8.73 -7.28
N LEU A 50 0.15 -9.65 -6.40
CA LEU A 50 -0.35 -9.32 -5.06
C LEU A 50 0.59 -8.40 -4.25
N GLY A 51 1.90 -8.67 -4.30
CA GLY A 51 2.88 -7.83 -3.60
C GLY A 51 2.98 -6.40 -4.15
N GLU A 52 2.77 -6.21 -5.44
CA GLU A 52 2.72 -4.88 -6.05
C GLU A 52 1.44 -4.15 -5.68
N TYR A 53 0.30 -4.86 -5.62
CA TYR A 53 -0.97 -4.33 -5.15
C TYR A 53 -0.86 -3.81 -3.70
N ILE A 54 -0.39 -4.65 -2.77
CA ILE A 54 -0.20 -4.27 -1.36
C ILE A 54 0.74 -3.07 -1.26
N ARG A 55 1.82 -3.04 -2.05
CA ARG A 55 2.76 -1.91 -2.06
C ARG A 55 2.10 -0.63 -2.56
N ALA A 56 1.30 -0.70 -3.62
CA ALA A 56 0.60 0.45 -4.17
C ALA A 56 -0.38 1.03 -3.13
N GLU A 57 -1.16 0.18 -2.45
CA GLU A 57 -2.12 0.64 -1.45
C GLU A 57 -1.42 1.25 -0.22
N LYS A 58 -0.31 0.67 0.24
CA LYS A 58 0.56 1.30 1.26
C LYS A 58 1.04 2.68 0.83
N LEU A 59 1.48 2.82 -0.42
CA LEU A 59 1.97 4.10 -0.93
C LEU A 59 0.84 5.13 -1.04
N LYS A 60 -0.36 4.74 -1.43
CA LYS A 60 -1.57 5.58 -1.42
C LYS A 60 -1.89 6.08 -0.02
N ARG A 61 -2.02 5.19 0.96
CA ARG A 61 -2.24 5.58 2.36
C ARG A 61 -1.13 6.49 2.91
N SER A 62 0.12 6.23 2.52
CA SER A 62 1.23 7.10 2.91
C SER A 62 1.11 8.50 2.32
N ALA A 63 0.67 8.62 1.06
CA ALA A 63 0.48 9.91 0.40
C ALA A 63 -0.56 10.74 1.16
N ASP A 64 -1.68 10.13 1.55
CA ASP A 64 -2.71 10.79 2.36
C ASP A 64 -2.13 11.28 3.68
N ARG A 65 -1.50 10.39 4.46
CA ARG A 65 -0.89 10.74 5.77
C ARG A 65 0.19 11.80 5.68
N LEU A 66 0.97 11.82 4.60
CA LEU A 66 2.01 12.83 4.39
C LEU A 66 1.43 14.24 4.20
N THR A 67 0.17 14.35 3.77
CA THR A 67 -0.52 15.62 3.48
C THR A 67 -1.48 16.04 4.58
N THR A 68 -2.04 15.10 5.33
CA THR A 68 -3.02 15.36 6.39
C THR A 68 -2.41 15.43 7.79
N THR A 69 -1.14 15.04 7.95
CA THR A 69 -0.47 15.01 9.26
C THR A 69 0.96 15.59 9.20
N ASN A 70 1.48 15.96 10.37
CA ASN A 70 2.88 16.35 10.55
C ASN A 70 3.79 15.19 10.99
N GLU A 71 3.33 13.95 10.87
CA GLU A 71 4.07 12.77 11.31
C GLU A 71 5.44 12.67 10.61
N PRO A 72 6.53 12.28 11.28
CA PRO A 72 7.82 12.06 10.60
C PRO A 72 7.70 11.04 9.46
N ILE A 73 8.32 11.32 8.31
CA ILE A 73 8.29 10.44 7.13
C ILE A 73 8.73 9.01 7.49
N LEU A 74 9.72 8.88 8.38
CA LEU A 74 10.18 7.59 8.89
C LEU A 74 9.06 6.81 9.62
N ASN A 75 8.26 7.48 10.45
CA ASN A 75 7.18 6.84 11.20
C ASN A 75 6.05 6.39 10.27
N VAL A 76 5.70 7.20 9.26
CA VAL A 76 4.76 6.80 8.19
C VAL A 76 5.28 5.55 7.48
N ALA A 77 6.57 5.51 7.12
CA ALA A 77 7.17 4.35 6.46
C ALA A 77 7.13 3.09 7.34
N ILE A 78 7.54 3.20 8.62
CA ILE A 78 7.60 2.07 9.56
C ILE A 78 6.20 1.51 9.84
N SER A 79 5.21 2.38 10.07
CA SER A 79 3.83 1.95 10.36
C SER A 79 3.21 1.19 9.18
N LEU A 80 3.57 1.54 7.94
CA LEU A 80 3.15 0.80 6.74
C LEU A 80 4.03 -0.42 6.44
N GLY A 81 4.97 -0.76 7.32
CA GLY A 81 5.80 -1.96 7.22
C GLY A 81 6.93 -1.87 6.19
N PHE A 82 7.46 -0.68 5.89
CA PHE A 82 8.72 -0.56 5.16
C PHE A 82 9.91 -0.73 6.12
N ASP A 83 10.92 -1.50 5.70
CA ASP A 83 12.10 -1.79 6.53
C ASP A 83 13.01 -0.57 6.74
N SER A 84 12.93 0.42 5.85
CA SER A 84 13.74 1.63 5.93
C SER A 84 13.10 2.80 5.19
N GLN A 85 13.48 4.02 5.58
CA GLN A 85 13.06 5.23 4.87
C GLN A 85 13.61 5.27 3.44
N GLN A 86 14.79 4.68 3.17
CA GLN A 86 15.36 4.60 1.82
C GLN A 86 14.53 3.68 0.91
N SER A 87 14.05 2.53 1.41
CA SER A 87 13.18 1.65 0.63
C SER A 87 11.84 2.32 0.35
N PHE A 88 11.26 3.00 1.35
CA PHE A 88 10.05 3.80 1.19
C PHE A 88 10.22 4.90 0.14
N ASN A 89 11.23 5.77 0.27
CA ASN A 89 11.47 6.89 -0.65
C ASN A 89 11.60 6.45 -2.11
N ARG A 90 12.34 5.35 -2.36
CA ARG A 90 12.49 4.81 -3.73
C ARG A 90 11.16 4.37 -4.32
N SER A 91 10.35 3.70 -3.51
CA SER A 91 9.03 3.18 -3.90
C SER A 91 8.06 4.30 -4.19
N PHE A 92 8.00 5.27 -3.28
CA PHE A 92 7.13 6.42 -3.39
C PHE A 92 7.49 7.24 -4.63
N LYS A 93 8.79 7.52 -4.86
CA LYS A 93 9.24 8.21 -6.07
C LYS A 93 8.94 7.42 -7.34
N ARG A 94 9.06 6.09 -7.32
CA ARG A 94 8.69 5.25 -8.46
C ARG A 94 7.19 5.33 -8.78
N GLN A 95 6.35 5.42 -7.76
CA GLN A 95 4.89 5.49 -7.92
C GLN A 95 4.39 6.88 -8.32
N TYR A 96 4.92 7.94 -7.68
CA TYR A 96 4.38 9.31 -7.79
C TYR A 96 5.32 10.29 -8.49
N GLY A 97 6.48 9.85 -8.97
CA GLY A 97 7.48 10.69 -9.64
C GLY A 97 8.31 11.60 -8.72
N VAL A 98 7.84 11.86 -7.49
CA VAL A 98 8.49 12.77 -6.53
C VAL A 98 8.77 12.08 -5.19
N ALA A 99 9.71 12.61 -4.41
CA ALA A 99 10.02 12.08 -3.08
C ALA A 99 8.93 12.43 -2.05
N PRO A 100 8.73 11.62 -0.99
CA PRO A 100 7.72 11.87 0.06
C PRO A 100 7.80 13.27 0.69
N GLY A 101 9.02 13.76 0.94
CA GLY A 101 9.22 15.08 1.52
C GLY A 101 8.85 16.22 0.57
N ALA A 102 9.02 16.02 -0.75
CA ALA A 102 8.53 16.97 -1.74
C ALA A 102 7.01 16.92 -1.82
N TRP A 103 6.42 15.72 -1.87
CA TRP A 103 4.97 15.50 -1.85
C TRP A 103 4.27 16.26 -0.72
N ARG A 104 4.77 16.11 0.52
CA ARG A 104 4.28 16.86 1.69
C ARG A 104 4.31 18.37 1.49
N ARG A 105 5.42 18.91 0.98
CA ARG A 105 5.57 20.37 0.77
C ARG A 105 4.62 20.89 -0.31
N HIS A 106 4.38 20.11 -1.36
CA HIS A 106 3.45 20.50 -2.43
C HIS A 106 2.00 20.54 -1.96
N ALA A 107 1.57 19.58 -1.12
CA ALA A 107 0.23 19.63 -0.51
C ALA A 107 0.08 20.79 0.49
N GLY A 108 1.14 21.11 1.23
CA GLY A 108 1.19 22.31 2.09
C GLY A 108 1.19 23.63 1.32
N HIS A 109 1.30 23.61 -0.02
CA HIS A 109 1.23 24.78 -0.90
C HIS A 109 0.03 24.76 -1.85
N GLN A 110 -1.03 24.01 -1.54
CA GLN A 110 -2.31 24.20 -2.22
C GLN A 110 -3.15 25.25 -1.47
N PRO A 111 -3.29 26.49 -1.98
CA PRO A 111 -4.37 27.36 -1.54
C PRO A 111 -5.70 26.75 -2.02
N GLY A 112 -6.38 26.05 -1.11
CA GLY A 112 -7.77 25.65 -1.25
C GLY A 112 -8.05 24.51 -2.23
N LEU A 113 -8.44 23.35 -1.69
CA LEU A 113 -9.51 22.57 -2.30
C LEU A 113 -10.35 21.92 -1.18
N MET A 114 -11.28 22.72 -0.65
CA MET A 114 -12.62 22.20 -0.37
C MET A 114 -13.30 22.03 -1.74
N GLN A 115 -13.80 20.82 -2.01
CA GLN A 115 -15.10 20.56 -2.63
C GLN A 115 -15.53 19.16 -2.19
#